data_AF-A0A9E5NDV7-F1
#
_entry.id   AF-A0A9E5NDV7-F1
#
_cell.length_a   1.000
_cell.length_b   1.000
_cell.length_c   1.000
_cell.angle_alpha   90.00
_cell.angle_beta   90.00
_cell.angle_gamma   90.00
#
_symmetry.space_group_name_H-M   'P 1'
#
loop_
_entity.id
_entity.type
_entity.pdbx_description
1 polymer ?
#
loop_
_entity_poly.entity_id
_entity_poly.type
_entity_poly.pdbx_seq_one_letter_code
_entity_poly.pdbx_strand_id
1 'polypeptide(L)'
;MAKKKKNKKKINASKSNIRTFVQTITESWAIRKLEEAKTEVQNRNVSDKHVDFLVREIKEGRWVENGVPIILDEDGFLVDGQHRLWAIIKSGQPVRALIVQGVDRDDALPTIDLNRRSRNFADVLVMKNIIDKPVPQPRVVQAATKWLHKYRKRLIFQSAGKVSAGELEETLIKEPGLIEGLHAA
;
A
#
# COMPACT_ATOMS: atom_id res chain seq x y z
N MET A 1 -1.08 -47.33 18.24
CA MET A 1 -0.67 -45.91 18.21
C MET A 1 -0.80 -45.37 16.77
N ALA A 2 -1.92 -44.69 16.47
CA ALA A 2 -2.22 -44.18 15.13
C ALA A 2 -1.60 -42.79 14.90
N LYS A 3 -0.66 -42.68 13.97
CA LYS A 3 -0.06 -41.40 13.55
C LYS A 3 -1.08 -40.61 12.71
N LYS A 4 -1.68 -39.56 13.28
CA LYS A 4 -2.48 -38.56 12.55
C LYS A 4 -1.62 -37.89 11.49
N LYS A 5 -1.81 -38.24 10.22
CA LYS A 5 -1.27 -37.49 9.07
C LYS A 5 -1.92 -36.10 9.06
N LYS A 6 -1.15 -35.06 9.40
CA LYS A 6 -1.56 -33.66 9.23
C LYS A 6 -1.77 -33.40 7.74
N ASN A 7 -3.01 -33.20 7.37
CA ASN A 7 -3.43 -32.88 6.00
C ASN A 7 -2.93 -31.46 5.68
N LYS A 8 -1.75 -31.36 5.05
CA LYS A 8 -1.26 -30.09 4.49
C LYS A 8 -2.19 -29.73 3.33
N LYS A 9 -3.10 -28.77 3.53
CA LYS A 9 -3.86 -28.15 2.44
C LYS A 9 -2.85 -27.71 1.38
N LYS A 10 -2.88 -28.35 0.21
CA LYS A 10 -2.16 -27.90 -0.98
C LYS A 10 -2.71 -26.52 -1.31
N ILE A 11 -1.90 -25.49 -1.13
CA ILE A 11 -2.20 -24.17 -1.67
C ILE A 11 -2.04 -24.35 -3.18
N ASN A 12 -3.15 -24.39 -3.90
CA ASN A 12 -3.13 -24.33 -5.35
C ASN A 12 -2.59 -22.94 -5.71
N ALA A 13 -1.31 -22.85 -6.06
CA ALA A 13 -0.76 -21.68 -6.71
C ALA A 13 -1.44 -21.58 -8.09
N SER A 14 -2.55 -20.84 -8.16
CA SER A 14 -3.05 -20.37 -9.44
C SER A 14 -1.91 -19.63 -10.12
N LYS A 15 -1.68 -19.90 -11.40
CA LYS A 15 -0.66 -19.19 -12.18
C LYS A 15 -1.05 -17.72 -12.18
N SER A 16 -0.36 -16.87 -11.42
CA SER A 16 -0.56 -15.43 -11.50
C SER A 16 -0.11 -14.96 -12.87
N ASN A 17 -0.99 -14.30 -13.63
CA ASN A 17 -0.65 -13.67 -14.93
C ASN A 17 0.22 -12.41 -14.78
N ILE A 18 0.62 -12.09 -13.55
CA ILE A 18 1.41 -10.90 -13.22
C ILE A 18 2.82 -11.03 -13.81
N ARG A 19 3.20 -10.03 -14.61
CA ARG A 19 4.55 -9.87 -15.16
C ARG A 19 5.17 -8.59 -14.63
N THR A 20 6.46 -8.64 -14.31
CA THR A 20 7.21 -7.48 -13.84
C THR A 20 8.42 -7.25 -14.74
N PHE A 21 8.60 -6.03 -15.23
CA PHE A 21 9.73 -5.66 -16.07
C PHE A 21 10.10 -4.20 -15.90
N VAL A 22 11.35 -3.84 -16.17
CA VAL A 22 11.80 -2.45 -16.16
C VAL A 22 11.75 -1.93 -17.59
N GLN A 23 11.15 -0.76 -17.78
CA GLN A 23 11.08 -0.08 -19.07
C GLN A 23 11.47 1.39 -18.92
N THR A 24 12.07 1.96 -19.96
CA THR A 24 12.24 3.41 -20.09
C THR A 24 10.91 4.02 -20.49
N ILE A 25 10.37 4.85 -19.61
CA ILE A 25 9.09 5.53 -19.78
C ILE A 25 9.34 6.88 -20.43
N THR A 26 8.85 7.05 -21.65
CA THR A 26 8.87 8.31 -22.39
C THR A 26 7.61 9.12 -22.10
N GLU A 27 7.67 10.41 -22.39
CA GLU A 27 6.50 11.30 -22.33
C GLU A 27 5.34 10.77 -23.19
N SER A 28 5.61 10.37 -24.43
CA SER A 28 4.60 9.81 -25.34
C SER A 28 3.92 8.55 -24.80
N TRP A 29 4.68 7.66 -24.14
CA TRP A 29 4.13 6.47 -23.52
C TRP A 29 3.27 6.82 -22.30
N ALA A 30 3.71 7.78 -21.48
CA ALA A 30 3.00 8.23 -20.30
C ALA A 30 1.66 8.90 -20.65
N ILE A 31 1.64 9.76 -21.67
CA ILE A 31 0.42 10.40 -22.18
C ILE A 31 -0.58 9.34 -22.63
N ARG A 32 -0.13 8.44 -23.50
CA ARG A 32 -0.97 7.35 -24.01
C ARG A 32 -1.58 6.52 -22.88
N LYS A 33 -0.81 6.21 -21.82
CA LYS A 33 -1.32 5.43 -20.69
C LYS A 33 -2.28 6.18 -19.78
N LEU A 34 -2.15 7.50 -19.66
CA LEU A 34 -3.12 8.33 -18.96
C LEU A 34 -4.41 8.51 -19.77
N GLU A 35 -4.33 8.58 -21.10
CA GLU A 35 -5.50 8.66 -22.00
C GLU A 35 -6.25 7.33 -22.09
N GLU A 36 -5.54 6.21 -22.16
CA GLU A 36 -6.11 4.86 -22.19
C GLU A 36 -6.84 4.51 -20.88
N ALA A 37 -6.48 5.13 -19.76
CA ALA A 37 -7.15 4.95 -18.49
C ALA A 37 -8.60 5.45 -18.59
N LYS A 38 -9.51 4.56 -19.02
CA LYS A 38 -10.94 4.82 -19.22
C LYS A 38 -11.56 5.56 -18.02
N THR A 39 -12.51 6.42 -18.35
CA THR A 39 -13.42 7.25 -17.52
C THR A 39 -14.01 6.61 -16.25
N GLU A 40 -13.93 5.30 -16.06
CA GLU A 40 -14.37 4.58 -14.86
C GLU A 40 -13.31 4.53 -13.76
N VAL A 41 -12.05 4.80 -14.10
CA VAL A 41 -10.98 5.07 -13.15
C VAL A 41 -10.79 6.60 -13.08
N GLN A 42 -11.78 7.32 -12.57
CA GLN A 42 -11.51 8.60 -11.92
C GLN A 42 -10.69 8.30 -10.65
N ASN A 43 -9.45 7.85 -10.87
CA ASN A 43 -8.46 7.66 -9.85
C ASN A 43 -8.30 9.02 -9.17
N ARG A 44 -8.67 9.05 -7.88
CA ARG A 44 -8.28 10.01 -6.84
C ARG A 44 -7.54 11.25 -7.33
N ASN A 45 -8.07 12.45 -7.00
CA ASN A 45 -7.40 13.74 -7.20
C ASN A 45 -5.87 13.62 -7.14
N VAL A 46 -5.23 13.79 -8.30
CA VAL A 46 -3.78 13.88 -8.40
C VAL A 46 -3.35 15.06 -7.52
N SER A 47 -2.41 14.82 -6.60
CA SER A 47 -1.87 15.91 -5.78
C SER A 47 -0.76 16.60 -6.57
N ASP A 48 -1.00 17.82 -7.02
CA ASP A 48 0.01 18.62 -7.72
C ASP A 48 1.31 18.74 -6.92
N LYS A 49 1.21 18.95 -5.61
CA LYS A 49 2.39 18.99 -4.72
C LYS A 49 3.24 17.73 -4.80
N HIS A 50 2.62 16.55 -4.91
CA HIS A 50 3.36 15.30 -5.03
C HIS A 50 3.97 15.14 -6.42
N VAL A 51 3.25 15.55 -7.47
CA VAL A 51 3.79 15.58 -8.84
C VAL A 51 4.99 16.52 -8.90
N ASP A 52 4.90 17.74 -8.40
CA ASP A 52 5.96 18.74 -8.45
C ASP A 52 7.22 18.29 -7.69
N PHE A 53 7.04 17.61 -6.56
CA PHE A 53 8.14 16.94 -5.86
C PHE A 53 8.83 15.92 -6.77
N LEU A 54 8.08 15.04 -7.42
CA LEU A 54 8.64 14.02 -8.32
C LEU A 54 9.31 14.64 -9.55
N VAL A 55 8.73 15.70 -10.14
CA VAL A 55 9.33 16.43 -11.26
C VAL A 55 10.71 16.96 -10.88
N ARG A 56 10.82 17.55 -9.69
CA ARG A 56 12.09 18.07 -9.17
C ARG A 56 13.12 16.95 -8.98
N GLU A 57 12.71 15.81 -8.42
CA GLU A 57 13.60 14.65 -8.28
C GLU A 57 14.07 14.10 -9.65
N ILE A 58 13.20 14.09 -10.67
CA ILE A 58 13.58 13.68 -12.03
C ILE A 58 14.59 14.67 -12.62
N LYS A 59 14.26 15.97 -12.63
CA LYS A 59 15.12 17.01 -13.24
C LYS A 59 16.50 17.10 -12.60
N GLU A 60 16.58 16.87 -11.29
CA GLU A 60 17.83 16.88 -10.54
C GLU A 60 18.59 15.54 -10.62
N GLY A 61 18.15 14.59 -11.45
CA GLY A 61 18.80 13.29 -11.64
C GLY A 61 18.74 12.38 -10.43
N ARG A 62 17.91 12.72 -9.43
CA ARG A 62 17.70 11.95 -8.20
C ARG A 62 16.58 10.94 -8.30
N TRP A 63 16.04 10.71 -9.50
CA TRP A 63 15.11 9.64 -9.74
C TRP A 63 15.79 8.30 -9.46
N VAL A 64 15.41 7.70 -8.32
CA VAL A 64 15.84 6.35 -7.96
C VAL A 64 14.73 5.39 -8.37
N GLU A 65 15.10 4.27 -8.99
CA GLU A 65 14.25 3.10 -9.21
C GLU A 65 13.85 2.48 -7.85
N ASN A 66 13.03 3.18 -7.07
CA ASN A 66 12.74 2.91 -5.66
C ASN A 66 11.83 1.69 -5.45
N GLY A 67 11.71 0.81 -6.45
CA GLY A 67 10.89 -0.39 -6.40
C GLY A 67 9.38 -0.14 -6.36
N VAL A 68 8.92 1.12 -6.43
CA VAL A 68 7.49 1.41 -6.50
C VAL A 68 7.05 1.46 -7.96
N PRO A 69 6.23 0.51 -8.42
CA PRO A 69 5.97 0.33 -9.84
C PRO A 69 4.92 1.30 -10.40
N ILE A 70 4.79 1.30 -11.72
CA ILE A 70 3.56 1.63 -12.43
C ILE A 70 2.80 0.32 -12.62
N ILE A 71 1.54 0.30 -12.23
CA ILE A 71 0.71 -0.91 -12.22
C ILE A 71 -0.32 -0.83 -13.34
N LEU A 72 -0.36 -1.88 -14.15
CA LEU A 72 -1.29 -2.09 -15.24
C LEU A 72 -2.15 -3.33 -14.97
N ASP A 73 -3.42 -3.27 -15.37
CA ASP A 73 -4.32 -4.42 -15.28
C ASP A 73 -4.01 -5.46 -16.38
N GLU A 74 -4.85 -6.51 -16.45
CA GLU A 74 -4.76 -7.57 -17.47
C GLU A 74 -4.92 -7.04 -18.90
N ASP A 75 -5.73 -5.99 -19.08
CA ASP A 75 -5.95 -5.33 -20.37
C ASP A 75 -4.89 -4.26 -20.69
N GLY A 76 -3.99 -3.97 -19.73
CA GLY A 76 -2.91 -2.99 -19.87
C GLY A 76 -3.33 -1.55 -19.59
N PHE A 77 -4.48 -1.33 -18.97
CA PHE A 77 -4.93 -0.03 -18.47
C PHE A 77 -4.24 0.32 -17.16
N LEU A 78 -4.07 1.63 -16.93
CA LEU A 78 -3.41 2.14 -15.73
C LEU A 78 -4.26 1.92 -14.49
N VAL A 79 -3.71 1.20 -13.51
CA VAL A 79 -4.32 1.00 -12.19
C VAL A 79 -3.69 1.95 -11.17
N ASP A 80 -2.35 2.03 -11.13
CA ASP A 80 -1.61 2.97 -10.28
C ASP A 80 -0.33 3.46 -10.96
N GLY A 81 0.12 4.65 -10.57
CA GLY A 81 1.31 5.31 -11.13
C GLY A 81 1.04 6.69 -11.70
N GLN A 82 -0.20 7.19 -11.62
CA GLN A 82 -0.59 8.48 -12.23
C GLN A 82 0.35 9.64 -11.89
N HIS A 83 0.80 9.77 -10.63
CA HIS A 83 1.69 10.85 -10.20
C HIS A 83 3.07 10.74 -10.86
N ARG A 84 3.55 9.51 -11.09
CA ARG A 84 4.81 9.27 -11.80
C ARG A 84 4.67 9.62 -13.28
N LEU A 85 3.58 9.19 -13.92
CA LEU A 85 3.34 9.51 -15.33
C LEU A 85 3.23 11.02 -15.54
N TRP A 86 2.45 11.72 -14.70
CA TRP A 86 2.37 13.17 -14.73
C TRP A 86 3.72 13.84 -14.46
N ALA A 87 4.51 13.32 -13.53
CA ALA A 87 5.84 13.87 -13.26
C ALA A 87 6.80 13.68 -14.44
N ILE A 88 6.76 12.53 -15.11
CA ILE A 88 7.57 12.26 -16.29
C ILE A 88 7.20 13.22 -17.42
N ILE A 89 5.90 13.39 -17.69
CA ILE A 89 5.39 14.35 -18.67
C ILE A 89 5.85 15.78 -18.31
N LYS A 90 5.58 16.25 -17.09
CA LYS A 90 5.98 17.60 -16.66
C LYS A 90 7.51 17.80 -16.60
N SER A 91 8.29 16.74 -16.42
CA SER A 91 9.75 16.82 -16.39
C SER A 91 10.38 16.90 -17.79
N GLY A 92 9.70 16.35 -18.81
CA GLY A 92 10.22 16.20 -20.18
C GLY A 92 11.41 15.24 -20.29
N GLN A 93 11.70 14.43 -19.26
CA GLN A 93 12.83 13.52 -19.24
C GLN A 93 12.37 12.06 -19.17
N PRO A 94 12.87 11.18 -20.05
CA PRO A 94 12.58 9.76 -19.97
C PRO A 94 13.28 9.16 -18.75
N VAL A 95 12.56 8.32 -18.00
CA VAL A 95 13.11 7.64 -16.81
C VAL A 95 12.85 6.15 -16.87
N ARG A 96 13.73 5.35 -16.26
CA ARG A 96 13.47 3.92 -16.06
C ARG A 96 12.52 3.72 -14.90
N ALA A 97 11.52 2.86 -15.09
CA ALA A 97 10.55 2.50 -14.06
C ALA A 97 10.22 1.00 -14.10
N LEU A 98 9.92 0.45 -12.94
CA LEU A 98 9.36 -0.89 -12.81
C LEU A 98 7.88 -0.86 -13.23
N ILE A 99 7.51 -1.75 -14.14
CA ILE A 99 6.13 -2.01 -14.56
C ILE A 99 5.70 -3.33 -13.95
N VAL A 100 4.49 -3.36 -13.37
CA VAL A 100 3.77 -4.56 -12.99
C VAL A 100 2.53 -4.62 -13.87
N GLN A 101 2.38 -5.66 -14.68
CA GLN A 101 1.27 -5.83 -15.61
C GLN A 101 0.53 -7.12 -15.33
N GLY A 102 -0.78 -7.16 -15.59
CA GLY A 102 -1.58 -8.37 -15.41
C GLY A 102 -2.15 -8.51 -14.00
N VAL A 103 -2.37 -7.38 -13.31
CA VAL A 103 -3.05 -7.39 -12.02
C VAL A 103 -4.55 -7.39 -12.24
N ASP A 104 -5.26 -8.29 -11.58
CA ASP A 104 -6.72 -8.28 -11.56
C ASP A 104 -7.21 -6.96 -10.93
N ARG A 105 -7.98 -6.19 -11.70
CA ARG A 105 -8.42 -4.84 -11.32
C ARG A 105 -9.36 -4.85 -10.12
N ASP A 106 -10.21 -5.86 -10.00
CA ASP A 106 -11.19 -5.99 -8.92
C ASP A 106 -10.50 -6.32 -7.59
N ASP A 107 -9.40 -7.08 -7.63
CA ASP A 107 -8.56 -7.37 -6.47
C ASP A 107 -7.55 -6.24 -6.15
N ALA A 108 -7.06 -5.54 -7.19
CA ALA A 108 -6.01 -4.54 -7.08
C ALA A 108 -6.52 -3.21 -6.51
N LEU A 109 -7.62 -2.67 -7.03
CA LEU A 109 -8.13 -1.35 -6.64
C LEU A 109 -8.42 -1.25 -5.13
N PRO A 110 -9.08 -2.23 -4.49
CA PRO A 110 -9.28 -2.22 -3.04
C PRO A 110 -7.97 -2.33 -2.25
N THR A 111 -6.94 -2.99 -2.81
CA THR A 111 -5.69 -3.32 -2.11
C THR A 111 -4.61 -2.25 -2.27
N ILE A 112 -4.50 -1.60 -3.43
CA ILE A 112 -3.56 -0.49 -3.69
C ILE A 112 -3.88 0.70 -2.78
N ASP A 113 -5.17 0.89 -2.48
CA ASP A 113 -5.69 1.89 -1.57
C ASP A 113 -5.25 1.68 -0.12
N LEU A 114 -4.85 0.46 0.24
CA LEU A 114 -4.26 0.11 1.53
C LEU A 114 -2.78 0.52 1.65
N ASN A 115 -2.11 0.75 0.51
CA ASN A 115 -0.66 0.89 0.45
C ASN A 115 -0.17 2.35 0.41
N ARG A 116 -1.02 3.33 0.08
CA ARG A 116 -0.59 4.73 -0.16
C ARG A 116 -0.72 5.68 1.03
N ARG A 117 -1.67 5.44 1.90
CA ARG A 117 -1.51 5.68 3.34
C ARG A 117 -1.25 4.29 3.87
N SER A 118 -0.22 4.07 4.71
CA SER A 118 -0.48 3.15 5.82
C SER A 118 -1.75 3.73 6.40
N ARG A 119 -2.93 3.13 6.12
CA ARG A 119 -4.20 3.60 6.68
C ARG A 119 -3.84 3.87 8.12
N ASN A 120 -4.05 5.12 8.55
CA ASN A 120 -3.76 5.46 9.93
C ASN A 120 -4.42 4.34 10.71
N PHE A 121 -3.71 3.61 11.57
CA PHE A 121 -4.26 2.39 12.16
C PHE A 121 -5.64 2.67 12.81
N ALA A 122 -5.87 3.91 13.27
CA ALA A 122 -7.15 4.51 13.59
C ALA A 122 -8.24 4.37 12.50
N ASP A 123 -7.93 4.69 11.24
CA ASP A 123 -8.84 4.52 10.09
C ASP A 123 -9.09 3.03 9.80
N VAL A 124 -8.08 2.16 10.02
CA VAL A 124 -8.25 0.69 9.90
C VAL A 124 -9.23 0.18 10.96
N LEU A 125 -9.10 0.66 12.21
CA LEU A 125 -9.97 0.33 13.34
C LEU A 125 -11.42 0.77 13.12
N VAL A 126 -11.64 1.84 12.36
CA VAL A 126 -12.99 2.32 12.01
C VAL A 126 -13.61 1.53 10.85
N MET A 127 -12.79 1.17 9.86
CA MET A 127 -13.28 0.50 8.64
C MET A 127 -13.46 -1.01 8.77
N LYS A 128 -12.56 -1.66 9.50
CA LYS A 128 -12.66 -3.09 9.79
C LYS A 128 -13.22 -3.21 11.20
N ASN A 129 -14.32 -3.94 11.37
CA ASN A 129 -14.70 -4.50 12.67
C ASN A 129 -13.68 -5.57 13.07
N ILE A 130 -12.40 -5.18 13.25
CA ILE A 130 -11.27 -6.06 13.62
C ILE A 130 -11.58 -6.76 14.95
N ILE A 131 -12.43 -6.13 15.74
CA ILE A 131 -12.84 -6.53 17.08
C ILE A 131 -14.35 -6.41 17.08
N ASP A 132 -15.07 -7.40 17.59
CA ASP A 132 -16.54 -7.45 17.64
C ASP A 132 -17.18 -6.35 18.51
N LYS A 133 -16.38 -5.35 18.92
CA LYS A 133 -16.75 -4.22 19.76
C LYS A 133 -16.35 -2.93 19.05
N PRO A 134 -17.19 -1.88 19.08
CA PRO A 134 -16.81 -0.56 18.57
C PRO A 134 -15.58 -0.04 19.31
N VAL A 135 -14.62 0.51 18.57
CA VAL A 135 -13.36 1.01 19.13
C VAL A 135 -13.54 2.48 19.53
N PRO A 136 -13.45 2.82 20.83
CA PRO A 136 -13.54 4.19 21.31
C PRO A 136 -12.25 4.92 20.96
N GLN A 137 -12.36 6.19 20.56
CA GLN A 137 -11.20 7.08 20.31
C GLN A 137 -10.05 6.40 19.51
N PRO A 138 -10.27 6.02 18.23
CA PRO A 138 -9.35 5.16 17.47
C PRO A 138 -7.90 5.66 17.37
N ARG A 139 -7.69 6.99 17.45
CA ARG A 139 -6.35 7.60 17.46
C ARG A 139 -5.56 7.29 18.73
N VAL A 140 -6.24 7.25 19.88
CA VAL A 140 -5.65 6.94 21.19
C VAL A 140 -5.27 5.46 21.23
N VAL A 141 -6.20 4.58 20.83
CA VAL A 141 -5.94 3.13 20.71
C VAL A 141 -4.75 2.86 19.81
N GLN A 142 -4.67 3.54 18.65
CA GLN A 142 -3.51 3.44 17.79
C GLN A 142 -2.20 3.81 18.47
N ALA A 143 -2.17 4.96 19.16
CA ALA A 143 -0.96 5.43 19.82
C ALA A 143 -0.51 4.44 20.90
N ALA A 144 -1.44 4.00 21.75
CA ALA A 144 -1.18 3.03 22.80
C ALA A 144 -0.68 1.68 22.23
N THR A 145 -1.32 1.18 21.16
CA THR A 145 -0.91 -0.06 20.47
C THR A 145 0.50 0.05 19.90
N LYS A 146 0.86 1.22 19.33
CA LYS A 146 2.24 1.47 18.84
C LYS A 146 3.27 1.43 19.95
N TRP A 147 2.97 2.05 21.10
CA TRP A 147 3.86 2.04 22.26
C TRP A 147 4.01 0.63 22.85
N LEU A 148 2.91 -0.10 23.00
CA LEU A 148 2.92 -1.48 23.48
C LEU A 148 3.71 -2.41 22.55
N HIS A 149 3.52 -2.27 21.23
CA HIS A 149 4.27 -3.03 20.23
C HIS A 149 5.79 -2.79 20.37
N LYS A 150 6.20 -1.53 20.49
CA LYS A 150 7.61 -1.16 20.71
C LYS A 150 8.14 -1.67 22.03
N TYR A 151 7.35 -1.62 23.11
CA TYR A 151 7.72 -2.17 24.41
C TYR A 151 8.01 -3.68 24.34
N ARG A 152 7.09 -4.47 23.77
CA ARG A 152 7.24 -5.93 23.68
C ARG A 152 8.45 -6.33 22.83
N LYS A 153 8.75 -5.59 21.78
CA LYS A 153 9.93 -5.83 20.94
C LYS A 153 11.23 -5.25 21.54
N ARG A 154 11.18 -4.59 22.72
CA ARG A 154 12.31 -3.88 23.35
C ARG A 154 12.92 -2.77 22.46
N LEU A 155 12.07 -2.13 21.65
CA LEU A 155 12.44 -1.15 20.64
C LEU A 155 12.03 0.30 21.01
N ILE A 156 11.65 0.57 22.27
CA ILE A 156 11.14 1.89 22.70
C ILE A 156 12.11 3.03 22.37
N PHE A 157 13.40 2.80 22.64
CA PHE A 157 14.45 3.82 22.50
C PHE A 157 15.30 3.64 21.23
N GLN A 158 14.94 2.68 20.38
CA GLN A 158 15.63 2.45 19.12
C GLN A 158 14.83 3.09 17.97
N SER A 159 15.53 3.56 16.93
CA SER A 159 14.88 3.89 15.66
C SER A 159 14.43 2.59 14.97
N ALA A 160 13.40 1.95 15.51
CA ALA A 160 12.76 0.85 14.82
C ALA A 160 12.16 1.37 13.52
N GLY A 161 12.30 0.58 12.45
CA GLY A 161 11.66 0.87 11.16
C GLY A 161 10.16 1.11 11.30
N LYS A 162 9.53 1.60 10.22
CA LYS A 162 8.09 1.89 10.21
C LYS A 162 7.30 0.63 10.62
N VAL A 163 6.53 0.73 11.70
CA VAL A 163 5.62 -0.34 12.15
C VAL A 163 4.42 -0.37 11.20
N SER A 164 4.16 -1.53 10.60
CA SER A 164 3.05 -1.72 9.66
C SER A 164 1.70 -1.79 10.38
N ALA A 165 0.60 -1.50 9.66
CA ALA A 165 -0.74 -1.62 10.22
C ALA A 165 -1.09 -3.07 10.64
N GLY A 166 -0.60 -4.07 9.91
CA GLY A 166 -0.80 -5.48 10.25
C GLY A 166 -0.10 -5.91 11.54
N GLU A 167 1.09 -5.38 11.81
CA GLU A 167 1.79 -5.63 13.08
C GLU A 167 1.07 -5.02 14.30
N LEU A 168 0.42 -3.87 14.10
CA LEU A 168 -0.41 -3.24 15.14
C LEU A 168 -1.72 -4.00 15.35
N GLU A 169 -2.34 -4.49 14.27
CA GLU A 169 -3.54 -5.33 14.32
C GLU A 169 -3.29 -6.61 15.13
N GLU A 170 -2.19 -7.32 14.84
CA GLU A 170 -1.80 -8.51 15.59
C GLU A 170 -1.53 -8.22 17.08
N THR A 171 -0.93 -7.06 17.37
CA THR A 171 -0.64 -6.65 18.75
C THR A 171 -1.93 -6.36 19.52
N LEU A 172 -2.90 -5.73 18.88
CA LEU A 172 -4.17 -5.36 19.49
C LEU A 172 -5.08 -6.59 19.69
N ILE A 173 -5.10 -7.54 18.75
CA ILE A 173 -5.83 -8.81 18.90
C ILE A 173 -5.31 -9.61 20.10
N LYS A 174 -3.99 -9.59 20.35
CA LYS A 174 -3.38 -10.27 21.50
C LYS A 174 -3.67 -9.59 22.83
N GLU A 175 -4.04 -8.30 22.82
CA GLU A 175 -4.19 -7.48 24.02
C GLU A 175 -5.46 -6.61 23.93
N PRO A 176 -6.66 -7.22 23.97
CA PRO A 176 -7.92 -6.49 23.85
C PRO A 176 -8.16 -5.52 25.01
N GLY A 177 -7.50 -5.72 26.16
CA GLY A 177 -7.62 -4.87 27.35
C GLY A 177 -7.28 -3.40 27.12
N LEU A 178 -6.51 -3.08 26.06
CA LEU A 178 -6.26 -1.70 25.62
C LEU A 178 -7.55 -0.94 25.25
N ILE A 179 -8.54 -1.64 24.72
CA ILE A 179 -9.84 -1.07 24.35
C ILE A 179 -10.78 -1.07 25.54
N GLU A 180 -10.76 -2.15 26.32
CA GLU A 180 -11.63 -2.30 27.48
C GLU A 180 -11.36 -1.23 28.54
N GLY A 181 -10.09 -0.87 28.75
CA GLY A 181 -9.72 0.24 29.65
C GLY A 181 -10.21 1.62 29.20
N LEU A 182 -10.49 1.81 27.90
CA LEU A 182 -11.05 3.05 27.36
C LEU A 182 -12.59 3.08 27.39
N HIS A 183 -13.24 1.92 27.55
CA HIS A 183 -14.68 1.85 27.83
C HIS A 183 -15.02 2.01 29.31
N ALA A 184 -14.05 1.76 30.20
CA ALA A 184 -14.23 1.84 31.64
C ALA A 184 -13.91 3.23 32.25
N ALA A 185 -13.49 4.19 31.41
CA ALA A 185 -13.13 5.56 31.79
C ALA A 185 -14.14 6.57 31.23
#